data_AF-A0A9X3E0Y6-F1
#
_entry.id   AF-A0A9X3E0Y6-F1
#
_cell.length_a   1.000
_cell.length_b   1.000
_cell.length_c   1.000
_cell.angle_alpha   90.00
_cell.angle_beta   90.00
_cell.angle_gamma   90.00
#
_symmetry.space_group_name_H-M   'P 1'
#
loop_
_entity.id
_entity.type
_entity.pdbx_description
1 polymer ?
#
loop_
_entity_poly.entity_id
_entity_poly.type
_entity_poly.pdbx_seq_one_letter_code
_entity_poly.pdbx_strand_id
1 'polypeptide(L)'
;MPKAIRRMRPKQNRTLAVLDKHQFGVVDFQPQASHENPNPTNHFDFSVWRDTQERALYRSTRATGWNGRKYDSSKRSDFFDCHRLIRFRRNQLVLRDDILSQLSAGLTRVGKGYNANFSVQISRTDKLPSVAHLNELEARLTREEASFTEIIDYCFGR
;
A
#
# COMPACT_ATOMS: atom_id res chain seq x y z
N MET A 1 13.85 35.20 -1.04
CA MET A 1 12.70 34.29 -0.79
C MET A 1 11.46 34.82 -1.50
N PRO A 2 10.70 33.99 -2.23
CA PRO A 2 9.46 34.40 -2.88
C PRO A 2 8.44 35.03 -1.90
N LYS A 3 7.78 36.12 -2.29
CA LYS A 3 6.83 36.86 -1.43
C LYS A 3 5.71 35.98 -0.87
N ALA A 4 5.25 34.98 -1.63
CA ALA A 4 4.24 34.02 -1.20
C ALA A 4 4.72 33.15 -0.03
N ILE A 5 5.96 32.64 -0.10
CA ILE A 5 6.56 31.78 0.94
C ILE A 5 6.79 32.59 2.23
N ARG A 6 7.21 33.84 2.11
CA ARG A 6 7.40 34.75 3.26
C ARG A 6 6.09 35.07 3.99
N ARG A 7 4.95 35.06 3.29
CA ARG A 7 3.60 35.23 3.87
C ARG A 7 3.03 33.94 4.47
N MET A 8 3.44 32.78 3.98
CA MET A 8 2.95 31.48 4.44
C MET A 8 3.68 30.99 5.70
N ARG A 9 4.97 31.28 5.82
CA ARG A 9 5.83 30.89 6.96
C ARG A 9 5.26 31.27 8.34
N PRO A 10 4.74 32.49 8.57
CA PRO A 10 4.18 32.87 9.87
C PRO A 10 2.93 32.05 10.22
N LYS A 11 2.09 31.71 9.23
CA LYS A 11 0.92 30.87 9.43
C LYS A 11 1.33 29.45 9.82
N GLN A 12 2.28 28.87 9.09
CA GLN A 12 2.82 27.54 9.40
C GLN A 12 3.47 27.50 10.78
N ASN A 13 4.31 28.49 11.11
CA ASN A 13 4.96 28.57 12.42
C ASN A 13 3.94 28.74 13.55
N ARG A 14 2.86 29.50 13.33
CA ARG A 14 1.77 29.64 14.30
C ARG A 14 1.02 28.33 14.51
N THR A 15 0.73 27.58 13.43
CA THR A 15 0.11 26.26 13.51
C THR A 15 1.02 25.27 14.24
N LEU A 16 2.31 25.23 13.90
CA LEU A 16 3.29 24.36 14.55
C LEU A 16 3.44 24.70 16.04
N ALA A 17 3.53 25.98 16.41
CA ALA A 17 3.61 26.40 17.80
C ALA A 17 2.38 26.01 18.63
N VAL A 18 1.18 26.02 18.03
CA VAL A 18 -0.04 25.53 18.68
C VAL A 18 0.04 24.00 18.85
N LEU A 19 0.49 23.27 17.83
CA LEU A 19 0.65 21.81 17.93
C LEU A 19 1.70 21.42 18.99
N ASP A 20 2.83 22.10 19.04
CA ASP A 20 3.90 21.90 20.03
C ASP A 20 3.40 22.18 21.46
N LYS A 21 2.65 23.27 21.64
CA LYS A 21 2.02 23.63 22.92
C LYS A 21 1.11 22.51 23.44
N HIS A 22 0.50 21.75 22.55
CA HIS A 22 -0.41 20.65 22.87
C HIS A 22 0.22 19.26 22.65
N GLN A 23 1.54 19.17 22.40
CA GLN A 23 2.24 17.90 22.14
C GLN A 23 2.30 17.00 23.39
N PHE A 24 2.36 17.61 24.58
CA PHE A 24 2.49 16.91 25.87
C PHE A 24 1.31 17.15 26.82
N GLY A 25 0.34 17.97 26.43
CA GLY A 25 -0.93 18.00 27.13
C GLY A 25 -1.65 16.69 26.85
N VAL A 26 -2.14 16.01 27.89
CA VAL A 26 -3.21 15.03 27.70
C VAL A 26 -4.25 15.76 26.87
N VAL A 27 -4.45 15.28 25.65
CA VAL A 27 -5.32 15.97 24.72
C VAL A 27 -6.73 15.81 25.28
N ASP A 28 -7.19 16.83 26.01
CA ASP A 28 -8.54 17.00 26.60
C ASP A 28 -9.61 17.12 25.50
N PHE A 29 -9.45 16.42 24.38
CA PHE A 29 -10.46 16.30 23.34
C PHE A 29 -11.56 15.34 23.74
N GLN A 30 -11.33 14.50 24.75
CA GLN A 30 -12.32 13.55 25.24
C GLN A 30 -12.50 13.72 26.75
N PRO A 31 -13.74 13.88 27.21
CA PRO A 31 -14.01 13.93 28.64
C PRO A 31 -13.58 12.60 29.27
N GLN A 32 -12.80 12.66 30.35
CA GLN A 32 -12.32 11.48 31.06
C GLN A 32 -13.45 10.89 31.91
N ALA A 33 -13.55 9.56 31.90
CA ALA A 33 -14.46 8.86 32.79
C ALA A 33 -14.07 9.15 34.24
N SER A 34 -15.02 9.65 35.03
CA SER A 34 -14.86 9.88 36.46
C SER A 34 -15.80 8.98 37.26
N HIS A 35 -15.59 8.87 38.57
CA HIS A 35 -16.53 8.15 39.44
C HIS A 35 -17.95 8.76 39.39
N GLU A 36 -18.06 10.07 39.18
CA GLU A 36 -19.33 10.79 39.08
C GLU A 36 -19.96 10.72 37.67
N ASN A 37 -19.14 10.56 36.64
CA ASN A 37 -19.58 10.41 35.26
C ASN A 37 -18.74 9.33 34.55
N PRO A 38 -19.09 8.04 34.74
CA PRO A 38 -18.31 6.94 34.20
C PRO A 38 -18.40 6.81 32.68
N ASN A 39 -19.44 7.39 32.06
CA ASN A 39 -19.67 7.36 30.61
C ASN A 39 -19.89 8.78 30.07
N PRO A 40 -18.85 9.63 30.05
CA PRO A 40 -19.01 10.99 29.60
C PRO A 40 -19.33 11.05 28.10
N THR A 41 -20.19 11.98 27.71
CA THR A 41 -20.68 12.10 26.34
C THR A 41 -19.53 12.43 25.39
N ASN A 42 -19.26 11.52 24.45
CA ASN A 42 -18.31 11.74 23.38
C ASN A 42 -19.05 12.08 22.08
N HIS A 43 -18.75 13.23 21.49
CA HIS A 43 -19.31 13.66 20.20
C HIS A 43 -18.50 13.15 19.00
N PHE A 44 -17.37 12.48 19.25
CA PHE A 44 -16.55 11.90 18.22
C PHE A 44 -17.14 10.56 17.75
N ASP A 45 -17.55 10.53 16.49
CA ASP A 45 -18.02 9.31 15.86
C ASP A 45 -16.83 8.46 15.36
N PHE A 46 -16.44 7.48 16.18
CA PHE A 46 -15.38 6.53 15.83
C PHE A 46 -15.69 5.71 14.57
N SER A 47 -16.97 5.51 14.24
CA SER A 47 -17.36 4.78 13.03
C SER A 47 -17.01 5.60 11.78
N VAL A 48 -17.29 6.91 11.80
CA VAL A 48 -16.97 7.83 10.71
C VAL A 48 -15.46 8.02 10.58
N TRP A 49 -14.74 8.14 11.70
CA TRP A 49 -13.28 8.23 11.67
C TRP A 49 -12.65 6.97 11.07
N ARG A 50 -13.07 5.78 11.51
CA ARG A 50 -12.61 4.51 10.96
C ARG A 50 -12.90 4.42 9.46
N ASP A 51 -14.11 4.74 9.03
CA ASP A 51 -14.51 4.74 7.62
C ASP A 51 -13.65 5.72 6.80
N THR A 52 -13.28 6.87 7.36
CA THR A 52 -12.41 7.85 6.71
C THR A 52 -10.98 7.32 6.53
N GLN A 53 -10.41 6.70 7.56
CA GLN A 53 -9.09 6.05 7.49
C GLN A 53 -9.09 4.92 6.45
N GLU A 54 -10.13 4.09 6.42
CA GLU A 54 -10.27 3.01 5.44
C GLU A 54 -10.31 3.58 4.01
N ARG A 55 -11.12 4.61 3.75
CA ARG A 55 -11.18 5.28 2.44
C ARG A 55 -9.83 5.89 2.02
N ALA A 56 -9.12 6.52 2.96
CA ALA A 56 -7.80 7.07 2.70
C ALA A 56 -6.81 5.97 2.29
N LEU A 57 -6.80 4.85 3.02
CA LEU A 57 -5.97 3.69 2.71
C LEU A 57 -6.31 3.07 1.35
N TYR A 58 -7.59 2.94 1.00
CA TYR A 58 -7.98 2.40 -0.30
C TYR A 58 -7.49 3.25 -1.46
N ARG A 59 -7.56 4.57 -1.31
CA ARG A 59 -7.09 5.53 -2.31
C ARG A 59 -5.58 5.48 -2.46
N SER A 60 -4.84 5.45 -1.36
CA SER A 60 -3.37 5.42 -1.39
C SER A 60 -2.82 4.13 -1.99
N THR A 61 -3.52 3.01 -1.79
CA THR A 61 -3.08 1.68 -2.25
C THR A 61 -3.66 1.26 -3.60
N ARG A 62 -4.42 2.13 -4.27
CA ARG A 62 -5.06 1.83 -5.57
C ARG A 62 -4.05 1.39 -6.64
N ALA A 63 -2.87 2.01 -6.65
CA ALA A 63 -1.80 1.65 -7.58
C ALA A 63 -1.17 0.29 -7.25
N THR A 64 -1.02 -0.02 -5.96
CA THR A 64 -0.32 -1.22 -5.51
C THR A 64 -1.20 -2.48 -5.49
N GLY A 65 -2.53 -2.32 -5.54
CA GLY A 65 -3.47 -3.42 -5.38
C GLY A 65 -3.56 -3.95 -3.95
N TRP A 66 -2.86 -3.35 -2.98
CA TRP A 66 -2.81 -3.86 -1.61
C TRP A 66 -4.20 -3.81 -0.95
N ASN A 67 -4.81 -4.95 -0.62
CA ASN A 67 -6.18 -5.01 -0.10
C ASN A 67 -6.34 -4.68 1.39
N GLY A 68 -5.26 -4.30 2.08
CA GLY A 68 -5.28 -4.15 3.53
C GLY A 68 -5.52 -5.49 4.23
N ARG A 69 -5.84 -5.47 5.52
CA ARG A 69 -6.16 -6.67 6.31
C ARG A 69 -7.66 -6.93 6.48
N LYS A 70 -8.51 -6.10 5.89
CA LYS A 70 -9.96 -6.15 6.07
C LYS A 70 -10.59 -6.79 4.84
N TYR A 71 -11.12 -8.00 4.97
CA TYR A 71 -11.78 -8.74 3.88
C TYR A 71 -13.32 -8.76 4.05
N ASP A 72 -13.84 -8.27 5.17
CA ASP A 72 -15.24 -8.39 5.62
C ASP A 72 -16.12 -7.18 5.28
N SER A 73 -15.69 -6.35 4.34
CA SER A 73 -16.47 -5.17 3.93
C SER A 73 -17.56 -5.60 2.95
N SER A 74 -18.83 -5.57 3.39
CA SER A 74 -20.02 -5.69 2.52
C SER A 74 -20.06 -4.68 1.35
N LYS A 75 -19.16 -3.69 1.36
CA LYS A 75 -18.97 -2.67 0.32
C LYS A 75 -18.00 -3.10 -0.81
N ARG A 76 -17.53 -4.34 -0.84
CA ARG A 76 -16.61 -4.86 -1.87
C ARG A 76 -17.29 -5.97 -2.67
N SER A 77 -17.05 -5.97 -3.98
CA SER A 77 -17.44 -7.07 -4.86
C SER A 77 -16.26 -8.02 -5.06
N ASP A 78 -16.55 -9.28 -5.40
CA ASP A 78 -15.54 -10.27 -5.75
C ASP A 78 -14.66 -9.79 -6.93
N PHE A 79 -15.27 -9.08 -7.89
CA PHE A 79 -14.55 -8.41 -8.97
C PHE A 79 -13.50 -7.44 -8.44
N PHE A 80 -13.88 -6.58 -7.49
CA PHE A 80 -12.96 -5.60 -6.90
C PHE A 80 -11.78 -6.28 -6.19
N ASP A 81 -12.05 -7.33 -5.42
CA ASP A 81 -11.02 -8.05 -4.69
C ASP A 81 -10.08 -8.81 -5.64
N CYS A 82 -10.62 -9.48 -6.67
CA CYS A 82 -9.83 -10.16 -7.70
C CYS A 82 -8.98 -9.19 -8.52
N HIS A 83 -9.54 -8.07 -8.98
CA HIS A 83 -8.80 -7.05 -9.72
C HIS A 83 -7.63 -6.49 -8.89
N ARG A 84 -7.85 -6.24 -7.59
CA ARG A 84 -6.77 -5.79 -6.71
C ARG A 84 -5.74 -6.88 -6.41
N LEU A 85 -6.17 -8.14 -6.29
CA LEU A 85 -5.28 -9.28 -6.11
C LEU A 85 -4.32 -9.44 -7.30
N ILE A 86 -4.83 -9.34 -8.53
CA ILE A 86 -4.02 -9.36 -9.75
C ILE A 86 -2.96 -8.25 -9.73
N ARG A 87 -3.36 -7.01 -9.39
CA ARG A 87 -2.43 -5.88 -9.28
C ARG A 87 -1.37 -6.09 -8.21
N PHE A 88 -1.77 -6.60 -7.05
CA PHE A 88 -0.83 -6.87 -5.97
C PHE A 88 0.17 -7.94 -6.37
N ARG A 89 -0.31 -9.04 -6.96
CA ARG A 89 0.56 -10.11 -7.48
C ARG A 89 1.51 -9.59 -8.55
N ARG A 90 1.05 -8.74 -9.45
CA ARG A 90 1.88 -8.09 -10.47
C ARG A 90 3.04 -7.31 -9.84
N ASN A 91 2.77 -6.53 -8.79
CA ASN A 91 3.81 -5.78 -8.09
C ASN A 91 4.84 -6.69 -7.42
N GLN A 92 4.41 -7.83 -6.84
CA GLN A 92 5.34 -8.82 -6.31
C GLN A 92 6.25 -9.40 -7.40
N LEU A 93 5.71 -9.69 -8.59
CA LEU A 93 6.51 -10.22 -9.70
C LEU A 93 7.49 -9.19 -10.25
N VAL A 94 7.08 -7.92 -10.39
CA VAL A 94 7.96 -6.82 -10.80
C VAL A 94 9.09 -6.64 -9.79
N LEU A 95 8.78 -6.63 -8.49
CA LEU A 95 9.79 -6.52 -7.44
C LEU A 95 10.78 -7.70 -7.47
N ARG A 96 10.28 -8.93 -7.65
CA ARG A 96 11.14 -10.12 -7.81
C ARG A 96 12.10 -9.92 -8.98
N ASP A 97 11.59 -9.57 -10.15
CA ASP A 97 12.40 -9.46 -11.37
C ASP A 97 13.45 -8.34 -11.24
N ASP A 98 13.11 -7.24 -10.56
CA ASP A 98 14.05 -6.18 -10.22
C ASP A 98 15.16 -6.64 -9.25
N ILE A 99 14.80 -7.38 -8.19
CA ILE A 99 15.77 -7.98 -7.26
C ILE A 99 16.75 -8.91 -8.01
N LEU A 100 16.25 -9.77 -8.92
CA LEU A 100 17.10 -10.67 -9.70
C LEU A 100 18.06 -9.89 -10.62
N SER A 101 17.59 -8.80 -11.21
CA SER A 101 18.41 -7.91 -12.04
C SER A 101 19.51 -7.22 -11.20
N GLN A 102 19.16 -6.69 -10.04
CA GLN A 102 20.12 -6.08 -9.12
C GLN A 102 21.17 -7.09 -8.61
N LEU A 103 20.75 -8.32 -8.30
CA LEU A 103 21.67 -9.40 -7.93
C LEU A 103 22.64 -9.74 -9.08
N SER A 104 22.13 -9.84 -10.30
CA SER A 104 22.95 -10.09 -11.50
C SER A 104 24.01 -9.00 -11.70
N ALA A 105 23.60 -7.74 -11.57
CA ALA A 105 24.49 -6.59 -11.67
C ALA A 105 25.53 -6.57 -10.54
N GLY A 106 25.10 -6.83 -9.30
CA GLY A 106 25.97 -6.87 -8.12
C GLY A 106 27.03 -7.96 -8.22
N LEU A 107 26.63 -9.18 -8.56
CA LEU A 107 27.54 -10.32 -8.73
C LEU A 107 28.49 -10.12 -9.90
N THR A 108 27.99 -9.63 -11.05
CA THR A 108 28.85 -9.30 -12.20
C THR A 108 29.89 -8.26 -11.82
N ARG A 109 29.51 -7.20 -11.11
CA ARG A 109 30.43 -6.15 -10.66
C ARG A 109 31.53 -6.70 -9.75
N VAL A 110 31.18 -7.53 -8.76
CA VAL A 110 32.15 -8.14 -7.85
C VAL A 110 33.06 -9.12 -8.58
N GLY A 111 32.49 -10.00 -9.41
CA GLY A 111 33.26 -11.00 -10.16
C GLY A 111 34.21 -10.38 -11.19
N LYS A 112 33.87 -9.23 -11.77
CA LYS A 112 34.79 -8.46 -12.63
C LYS A 112 36.04 -7.96 -11.91
N GLY A 113 36.01 -7.84 -10.58
CA GLY A 113 37.20 -7.59 -9.78
C GLY A 113 38.21 -8.73 -9.80
N TYR A 114 37.77 -9.95 -10.11
CA TYR A 114 38.62 -11.15 -10.19
C TYR A 114 38.91 -11.60 -11.63
N ASN A 115 37.94 -11.46 -12.53
CA ASN A 115 38.07 -11.78 -13.95
C ASN A 115 37.27 -10.77 -14.78
N ALA A 116 37.94 -9.97 -15.61
CA ALA A 116 37.31 -8.93 -16.43
C ALA A 116 36.18 -9.46 -17.34
N ASN A 117 36.25 -10.74 -17.73
CA ASN A 117 35.26 -11.40 -18.59
C ASN A 117 34.11 -12.03 -17.80
N PHE A 118 34.12 -11.97 -16.47
CA PHE A 118 33.06 -12.53 -15.65
C PHE A 118 31.74 -11.78 -15.86
N SER A 119 30.67 -12.53 -16.08
CA SER A 119 29.30 -12.03 -16.15
C SER A 119 28.33 -13.10 -15.68
N VAL A 120 27.32 -12.68 -14.93
CA VAL A 120 26.22 -13.54 -14.46
C VAL A 120 24.91 -12.84 -14.74
N GLN A 121 23.97 -13.59 -15.30
CA GLN A 121 22.59 -13.19 -15.47
C GLN A 121 21.69 -14.18 -14.76
N ILE A 122 20.99 -13.71 -13.73
CA ILE A 122 19.98 -14.46 -13.01
C ILE A 122 18.63 -14.04 -13.57
N SER A 123 17.90 -15.00 -14.13
CA SER A 123 16.57 -14.79 -14.66
C SER A 123 15.60 -15.83 -14.11
N ARG A 124 14.31 -15.50 -14.13
CA ARG A 124 13.26 -16.48 -13.87
C ARG A 124 13.21 -17.52 -14.98
N THR A 125 12.70 -18.70 -14.64
CA THR A 125 12.34 -19.75 -15.61
C THR A 125 10.84 -19.66 -15.96
N ASP A 126 10.44 -20.39 -16.99
CA ASP A 126 9.02 -20.45 -17.43
C ASP A 126 8.11 -21.14 -16.41
N LYS A 127 8.68 -21.85 -15.44
CA LYS A 127 7.96 -22.46 -14.32
C LYS A 127 7.47 -21.44 -13.29
N LEU A 128 7.99 -20.21 -13.33
CA LEU A 128 7.62 -19.17 -12.39
C LEU A 128 6.56 -18.22 -12.98
N PRO A 129 5.63 -17.70 -12.16
CA PRO A 129 4.61 -16.76 -12.59
C PRO A 129 5.20 -15.56 -13.34
N SER A 130 4.48 -15.13 -14.38
CA SER A 130 4.87 -14.05 -15.28
C SER A 130 3.87 -12.91 -15.23
N VAL A 131 4.36 -11.68 -15.43
CA VAL A 131 3.50 -10.50 -15.55
C VAL A 131 2.59 -10.58 -16.79
N ALA A 132 3.05 -11.24 -17.86
CA ALA A 132 2.26 -11.40 -19.08
C ALA A 132 0.96 -12.17 -18.83
N HIS A 133 1.03 -13.26 -18.07
CA HIS A 133 -0.16 -14.04 -17.73
C HIS A 133 -1.12 -13.27 -16.80
N LEU A 134 -0.59 -12.47 -15.88
CA LEU A 134 -1.43 -11.58 -15.07
C LEU A 134 -2.15 -10.51 -15.90
N ASN A 135 -1.50 -9.97 -16.93
CA ASN A 135 -2.14 -9.01 -17.85
C ASN A 135 -3.28 -9.67 -18.64
N GLU A 136 -3.08 -10.92 -19.05
CA GLU A 136 -4.10 -11.71 -19.72
C GLU A 136 -5.29 -12.00 -18.78
N LEU A 137 -5.01 -12.42 -17.54
CA LEU A 137 -6.04 -12.63 -16.51
C LEU A 137 -6.81 -11.35 -16.20
N GLU A 138 -6.14 -10.19 -16.12
CA GLU A 138 -6.80 -8.88 -15.91
C GLU A 138 -7.76 -8.55 -17.08
N ALA A 139 -7.31 -8.79 -18.32
CA ALA A 139 -8.12 -8.56 -19.50
C ALA A 139 -9.32 -9.51 -19.60
N ARG A 140 -9.15 -10.78 -19.20
CA ARG A 140 -10.24 -11.77 -19.15
C ARG A 140 -11.22 -11.47 -18.02
N LEU A 141 -10.75 -11.09 -16.84
CA LEU A 141 -11.59 -10.64 -15.72
C LEU A 141 -12.48 -9.45 -16.14
N THR A 142 -11.91 -8.47 -16.85
CA THR A 142 -12.64 -7.29 -17.32
C THR A 142 -13.72 -7.63 -18.34
N ARG A 143 -13.54 -8.73 -19.09
CA ARG A 143 -14.50 -9.25 -20.06
C ARG A 143 -15.45 -10.30 -19.47
N GLU A 144 -15.36 -10.55 -18.17
CA GLU A 144 -16.13 -11.60 -17.47
C GLU A 144 -15.86 -13.02 -18.01
N GLU A 145 -14.68 -13.23 -18.61
CA GLU A 145 -14.21 -14.50 -19.21
C GLU A 145 -13.32 -15.32 -18.26
N ALA A 146 -12.97 -14.78 -17.08
CA ALA A 146 -12.18 -15.47 -16.06
C ALA A 146 -13.03 -15.68 -14.80
N SER A 147 -12.90 -16.85 -14.20
CA SER A 147 -13.56 -17.12 -12.91
C SER A 147 -12.77 -16.49 -11.76
N PHE A 148 -13.45 -16.12 -10.68
CA PHE A 148 -12.76 -15.61 -9.48
C PHE A 148 -11.85 -16.68 -8.86
N THR A 149 -12.27 -17.94 -8.88
CA THR A 149 -11.48 -19.08 -8.40
C THR A 149 -10.17 -19.21 -9.16
N GLU A 150 -10.20 -19.13 -10.49
CA GLU A 150 -8.99 -19.17 -11.33
C GLU A 150 -7.98 -18.07 -10.94
N ILE A 151 -8.47 -16.86 -10.66
CA ILE A 151 -7.62 -15.74 -10.28
C ILE A 151 -7.01 -15.97 -8.89
N ILE A 152 -7.82 -16.46 -7.94
CA ILE A 152 -7.38 -16.79 -6.59
C ILE A 152 -6.31 -17.88 -6.64
N ASP A 153 -6.56 -18.97 -7.36
CA ASP A 153 -5.65 -20.10 -7.50
C ASP A 153 -4.31 -19.67 -8.10
N TYR A 154 -4.35 -18.88 -9.19
CA TYR A 154 -3.13 -18.34 -9.79
C TYR A 154 -2.34 -17.44 -8.84
N CYS A 155 -3.02 -16.57 -8.09
CA CYS A 155 -2.35 -15.60 -7.22
C CYS A 155 -1.76 -16.23 -5.95
N PHE A 156 -2.42 -17.27 -5.40
CA PHE A 156 -1.98 -17.97 -4.20
C PHE A 156 -1.15 -19.23 -4.47
N GLY A 157 -1.11 -19.71 -5.71
CA GLY A 157 -0.45 -20.97 -6.08
C GLY A 157 -1.17 -22.18 -5.50
N ARG A 158 -2.51 -22.15 -5.49
CA ARG A 158 -3.35 -23.28 -5.13
C ARG A 158 -3.66 -24.14 -6.35
#